data_AF-A0A7R7ZWD8-F1
#
_entry.id   AF-A0A7R7ZWD8-F1
#
_cell.length_a   1.000
_cell.length_b   1.000
_cell.length_c   1.000
_cell.angle_alpha   90.00
_cell.angle_beta   90.00
_cell.angle_gamma   90.00
#
_symmetry.space_group_name_H-M   'P 1'
#
loop_
_entity.id
_entity.type
_entity.pdbx_description
1 polymer ?
#
loop_
_entity_poly.entity_id
_entity_poly.type
_entity_poly.pdbx_seq_one_letter_code
_entity_poly.pdbx_strand_id
1 'polypeptide(L)'
;MVMQKLHGGADLMTPGLANDPPFDERAVKGAVVAVASLNRHTVPLFVGVCEIDISALGEVQGTKGHAVRGLHWEGDELWAWSSSSKPGQPAPEYLEGWDDELEEDEDVGEIEEGVQSLAVDGEEATQGAGGEEASDEAHDAPQEEVPEVEEKEPTTKEIDEAFEKAFLYSLYKLKQDNPSATNHGLSLPVQPSALISNMITPHLPIYTAKQAQYYQIKKTSWKNVKKFIKYLDKQRLVKSKDRNGQETVILDVDFNDRRVLEFVPYRLPSKNAVESAGKPATPANNAKSASTDSGDPSVGQTLTVQTLYRPTNKLTPTIFPALSSTHPSNYYKYTDISTHLDQYIQSQNPPLVDPKNKRIITLNPYLANTIFTSSSADDKSTLARGKTTRDGLLKRLIEDHSLMTAHYVILRPGQTLSEVKPKAGAAPKVNVILERRTGSKTVTKVWNLEVFGIIPSLLAEELQKKCASSTSVTQATGAPKGVMEVLVQGDQRRALETALVRRGLRTQWIDVVDKTKKKK
;
A
#
# COMPACT_ATOMS: atom_id res chain seq x y z
N MET A 1 21.79 -5.11 -9.55
CA MET A 1 22.25 -3.71 -9.68
C MET A 1 21.85 -3.06 -11.00
N VAL A 2 21.85 -3.80 -12.13
CA VAL A 2 21.44 -3.27 -13.45
C VAL A 2 19.96 -2.90 -13.50
N MET A 3 19.04 -3.79 -13.08
CA MET A 3 17.60 -3.52 -13.06
C MET A 3 17.21 -2.23 -12.33
N GLN A 4 17.83 -1.94 -11.19
CA GLN A 4 17.57 -0.71 -10.44
C GLN A 4 17.90 0.56 -11.25
N LYS A 5 18.89 0.49 -12.14
CA LYS A 5 19.22 1.58 -13.07
C LYS A 5 18.26 1.65 -14.25
N LEU A 6 17.81 0.50 -14.76
CA LEU A 6 16.80 0.44 -15.82
C LEU A 6 15.46 1.06 -15.37
N HIS A 7 15.02 0.80 -14.14
CA HIS A 7 13.84 1.47 -13.56
C HIS A 7 14.02 2.99 -13.37
N GLY A 8 15.23 3.52 -13.57
CA GLY A 8 15.51 4.94 -13.61
C GLY A 8 15.51 5.54 -15.03
N GLY A 9 15.11 4.76 -16.04
CA GLY A 9 15.11 5.18 -17.45
C GLY A 9 16.47 5.11 -18.13
N ALA A 10 17.41 4.33 -17.60
CA ALA A 10 18.69 4.09 -18.27
C ALA A 10 18.56 3.00 -19.34
N ASP A 11 19.37 3.10 -20.40
CA ASP A 11 19.50 2.04 -21.40
C ASP A 11 20.24 0.82 -20.85
N LEU A 12 19.96 -0.35 -21.44
CA LEU A 12 20.69 -1.57 -21.14
C LEU A 12 22.00 -1.57 -21.91
N MET A 13 23.12 -1.49 -21.17
CA MET A 13 24.46 -1.57 -21.74
C MET A 13 24.84 -3.03 -22.03
N THR A 14 25.71 -3.27 -23.02
CA THR A 14 26.16 -4.61 -23.42
C THR A 14 26.73 -5.45 -22.25
N PRO A 15 27.53 -4.90 -21.31
CA PRO A 15 28.00 -5.65 -20.13
C PRO A 15 26.90 -5.99 -19.11
N GLY A 16 25.71 -5.41 -19.26
CA GLY A 16 24.56 -5.66 -18.40
C GLY A 16 23.70 -6.83 -18.88
N LEU A 17 23.95 -7.37 -20.07
CA LEU A 17 23.33 -8.60 -20.57
C LEU A 17 23.79 -9.76 -19.70
N ALA A 18 22.81 -10.53 -19.21
CA ALA A 18 23.02 -11.69 -18.38
C ALA A 18 22.73 -12.97 -19.19
N ASN A 19 23.32 -14.09 -18.76
CA ASN A 19 23.49 -15.33 -19.51
C ASN A 19 24.57 -15.14 -20.60
N ASP A 20 25.66 -15.89 -20.51
CA ASP A 20 26.70 -15.86 -21.54
C ASP A 20 26.09 -16.31 -22.89
N PRO A 21 26.63 -15.86 -24.03
CA PRO A 21 26.16 -16.29 -25.36
C PRO A 21 26.07 -17.82 -25.51
N PRO A 22 25.16 -18.34 -26.36
CA PRO A 22 24.35 -17.60 -27.34
C PRO A 22 23.08 -16.98 -26.74
N PHE A 23 22.73 -15.79 -27.26
CA PHE A 23 21.45 -15.13 -26.99
C PHE A 23 20.40 -15.54 -28.03
N ASP A 24 19.11 -15.28 -27.74
CA ASP A 24 18.00 -15.58 -28.66
C ASP A 24 18.26 -15.00 -30.06
N GLU A 25 18.10 -15.83 -31.09
CA GLU A 25 18.37 -15.49 -32.50
C GLU A 25 17.50 -14.33 -33.00
N ARG A 26 16.35 -14.08 -32.35
CA ARG A 26 15.43 -12.98 -32.68
C ARG A 26 15.92 -11.63 -32.16
N ALA A 27 16.93 -11.59 -31.28
CA ALA A 27 17.46 -10.37 -30.70
C ALA A 27 18.41 -9.62 -31.65
N VAL A 28 17.91 -9.26 -32.83
CA VAL A 28 18.65 -8.55 -33.89
C VAL A 28 18.52 -7.02 -33.74
N LYS A 29 19.41 -6.28 -34.42
CA LYS A 29 19.37 -4.82 -34.42
C LYS A 29 18.01 -4.30 -34.92
N GLY A 30 17.38 -3.44 -34.13
CA GLY A 30 16.06 -2.86 -34.41
C GLY A 30 14.87 -3.68 -33.90
N ALA A 31 15.08 -4.89 -33.39
CA ALA A 31 14.03 -5.69 -32.80
C ALA A 31 13.52 -5.08 -31.48
N VAL A 32 12.21 -5.18 -31.25
CA VAL A 32 11.60 -4.84 -29.95
C VAL A 32 11.80 -6.04 -29.02
N VAL A 33 12.35 -5.78 -27.84
CA VAL A 33 12.68 -6.82 -26.88
C VAL A 33 12.13 -6.52 -25.50
N ALA A 34 11.72 -7.59 -24.83
CA ALA A 34 11.36 -7.59 -23.42
C ALA A 34 12.56 -8.10 -22.60
N VAL A 35 12.93 -7.36 -21.55
CA VAL A 35 14.04 -7.70 -20.67
C VAL A 35 13.49 -8.08 -19.29
N ALA A 36 13.78 -9.31 -18.89
CA ALA A 36 13.47 -9.84 -17.57
C ALA A 36 14.69 -9.83 -16.65
N SER A 37 14.47 -9.89 -15.34
CA SER A 37 15.57 -10.02 -14.37
C SER A 37 15.91 -11.50 -14.16
N LEU A 38 17.18 -11.80 -13.84
CA LEU A 38 17.60 -13.15 -13.44
C LEU A 38 16.76 -13.76 -12.30
N ASN A 39 16.28 -12.93 -11.37
CA ASN A 39 15.48 -13.39 -10.23
C ASN A 39 13.99 -13.55 -10.57
N ARG A 40 13.53 -12.98 -11.70
CA ARG A 40 12.14 -12.95 -12.17
C ARG A 40 12.15 -13.14 -13.68
N HIS A 41 12.64 -14.29 -14.14
CA HIS A 41 12.86 -14.56 -15.57
C HIS A 41 11.56 -14.63 -16.36
N THR A 42 10.45 -14.99 -15.73
CA THR A 42 9.13 -15.06 -16.38
C THR A 42 8.43 -13.72 -16.53
N VAL A 43 8.96 -12.64 -15.94
CA VAL A 43 8.25 -11.37 -15.90
C VAL A 43 9.08 -10.29 -16.60
N PRO A 44 8.63 -9.82 -17.78
CA PRO A 44 9.19 -8.64 -18.43
C PRO A 44 9.07 -7.41 -17.53
N LEU A 45 10.21 -6.79 -17.19
CA LEU A 45 10.25 -5.60 -16.32
C LEU A 45 10.69 -4.34 -17.07
N PHE A 46 11.20 -4.51 -18.28
CA PHE A 46 11.72 -3.45 -19.14
C PHE A 46 11.46 -3.82 -20.60
N VAL A 47 11.04 -2.85 -21.40
CA VAL A 47 10.79 -2.99 -22.84
C VAL A 47 11.65 -1.98 -23.58
N GLY A 48 12.30 -2.42 -24.65
CA GLY A 48 13.19 -1.57 -25.42
C GLY A 48 13.43 -2.06 -26.84
N VAL A 49 14.33 -1.38 -27.54
CA VAL A 49 14.72 -1.71 -28.92
C VAL A 49 16.20 -2.01 -28.96
N CYS A 50 16.59 -3.13 -29.59
CA CYS A 50 17.98 -3.49 -29.79
C CYS A 50 18.71 -2.46 -30.67
N GLU A 51 19.80 -1.87 -30.17
CA GLU A 51 20.64 -0.96 -30.98
C GLU A 51 21.76 -1.69 -31.72
N ILE A 52 22.13 -2.87 -31.22
CA ILE A 52 23.11 -3.78 -31.79
C ILE A 52 22.45 -5.13 -32.05
N ASP A 53 23.13 -5.96 -32.84
CA ASP A 53 22.75 -7.35 -32.98
C ASP A 53 23.24 -8.13 -31.76
N ILE A 54 22.31 -8.47 -30.86
CA ILE A 54 22.61 -9.15 -29.60
C ILE A 54 22.84 -10.64 -29.86
N SER A 55 22.13 -11.22 -30.83
CA SER A 55 22.28 -12.63 -31.23
C SER A 55 23.71 -12.97 -31.68
N ALA A 56 24.39 -12.02 -32.33
CA ALA A 56 25.74 -12.17 -32.87
C ALA A 56 26.87 -11.86 -31.85
N LEU A 57 26.54 -11.53 -30.59
CA LEU A 57 27.55 -11.23 -29.58
C LEU A 57 28.24 -12.52 -29.09
N GLY A 58 29.56 -12.63 -29.31
CA GLY A 58 30.37 -13.73 -28.80
C GLY A 58 30.85 -13.56 -27.35
N GLU A 59 30.98 -12.31 -26.87
CA GLU A 59 31.35 -11.99 -25.49
C GLU A 59 30.69 -10.67 -25.03
N VAL A 60 30.17 -10.65 -23.81
CA VAL A 60 29.54 -9.47 -23.20
C VAL A 60 30.45 -8.77 -22.18
N GLN A 61 31.46 -9.47 -21.65
CA GLN A 61 32.39 -8.92 -20.67
C GLN A 61 33.50 -8.12 -21.36
N GLY A 62 33.61 -6.83 -21.05
CA GLY A 62 34.68 -5.95 -21.57
C GLY A 62 34.29 -5.13 -22.81
N THR A 63 33.13 -5.39 -23.42
CA THR A 63 32.58 -4.57 -24.49
C THR A 63 31.94 -3.30 -23.92
N LYS A 64 31.96 -2.20 -24.69
CA LYS A 64 31.31 -0.94 -24.30
C LYS A 64 30.31 -0.58 -25.39
N GLY A 65 29.07 -0.33 -24.99
CA GLY A 65 28.01 0.02 -25.92
C GLY A 65 26.63 -0.10 -25.29
N HIS A 66 25.65 0.54 -25.94
CA HIS A 66 24.23 0.39 -25.65
C HIS A 66 23.76 -0.86 -26.38
N ALA A 67 23.18 -1.82 -25.66
CA ALA A 67 22.62 -3.02 -26.25
C ALA A 67 21.14 -2.83 -26.58
N VAL A 68 20.36 -2.35 -25.61
CA VAL A 68 18.92 -2.09 -25.77
C VAL A 68 18.61 -0.69 -25.29
N ARG A 69 18.01 0.11 -26.16
CA ARG A 69 17.48 1.44 -25.83
C ARG A 69 16.13 1.29 -25.12
N GLY A 70 15.99 1.90 -23.95
CA GLY A 70 14.76 1.81 -23.16
C GLY A 70 13.59 2.55 -23.80
N LEU A 71 12.43 1.91 -23.80
CA LEU A 71 11.16 2.53 -24.16
C LEU A 71 10.23 2.65 -22.96
N HIS A 72 10.10 1.58 -22.18
CA HIS A 72 9.15 1.49 -21.08
C HIS A 72 9.70 0.60 -19.96
N TRP A 73 9.36 0.89 -18.71
CA TRP A 73 9.77 0.08 -17.56
C TRP A 73 8.74 0.09 -16.43
N GLU A 74 8.79 -0.93 -15.57
CA GLU A 74 7.94 -0.99 -14.39
C GLU A 74 8.14 0.27 -13.52
N GLY A 75 7.05 0.99 -13.27
CA GLY A 75 7.02 2.18 -12.43
C GLY A 75 7.32 3.51 -13.13
N ASP A 76 7.44 3.53 -14.46
CA ASP A 76 7.54 4.77 -15.22
C ASP A 76 6.20 5.53 -15.31
N GLU A 77 6.21 6.67 -16.02
CA GLU A 77 4.99 7.50 -16.16
C GLU A 77 3.88 6.78 -16.93
N LEU A 78 4.23 5.94 -17.90
CA LEU A 78 3.25 5.17 -18.68
C LEU A 78 2.65 4.04 -17.84
N TRP A 79 3.44 3.41 -16.97
CA TRP A 79 2.98 2.42 -15.99
C TRP A 79 2.02 3.04 -14.98
N ALA A 80 2.29 4.28 -14.58
CA ALA A 80 1.41 5.03 -13.69
C ALA A 80 0.18 5.61 -14.40
N TRP A 81 0.19 5.67 -15.73
CA TRP A 81 -0.87 6.28 -16.53
C TRP A 81 -2.07 5.35 -16.69
N SER A 82 -3.26 5.92 -16.54
CA SER A 82 -4.52 5.21 -16.80
C SER A 82 -5.61 6.20 -17.15
N SER A 83 -6.38 5.88 -18.20
CA SER A 83 -7.61 6.58 -18.57
C SER A 83 -8.64 6.60 -17.44
N SER A 84 -8.58 5.62 -16.54
CA SER A 84 -9.48 5.48 -15.38
C SER A 84 -8.91 6.07 -14.08
N SER A 85 -7.81 6.84 -14.13
CA SER A 85 -7.12 7.38 -12.95
C SER A 85 -6.70 6.32 -11.92
N LYS A 86 -6.43 5.08 -12.38
CA LYS A 86 -5.97 3.96 -11.56
C LYS A 86 -4.52 3.66 -11.92
N PRO A 87 -3.54 3.84 -11.02
CA PRO A 87 -2.15 3.54 -11.35
C PRO A 87 -1.97 2.06 -11.72
N GLY A 88 -0.97 1.75 -12.53
CA GLY A 88 -0.57 0.37 -12.84
C GLY A 88 -0.30 -0.43 -11.58
N GLN A 89 -0.65 -1.72 -11.60
CA GLN A 89 -0.41 -2.64 -10.50
C GLN A 89 1.09 -2.96 -10.42
N PRO A 90 1.65 -3.33 -9.25
CA PRO A 90 3.02 -3.84 -9.19
C PRO A 90 3.13 -5.14 -10.01
N ALA A 91 4.25 -5.33 -10.71
CA ALA A 91 4.45 -6.53 -11.53
C ALA A 91 4.42 -7.80 -10.65
N PRO A 92 3.82 -8.91 -11.12
CA PRO A 92 3.71 -10.15 -10.34
C PRO A 92 5.05 -10.86 -10.19
N GLU A 93 5.29 -11.60 -9.11
CA GLU A 93 6.60 -12.27 -8.90
C GLU A 93 6.90 -13.36 -9.94
N TYR A 94 5.86 -13.96 -10.53
CA TYR A 94 5.92 -15.01 -11.54
C TYR A 94 4.71 -14.89 -12.49
N LEU A 95 4.89 -15.17 -13.78
CA LEU A 95 3.81 -15.33 -14.76
C LEU A 95 3.63 -16.83 -15.07
N GLU A 96 2.46 -17.37 -14.72
CA GLU A 96 2.06 -18.74 -15.02
C GLU A 96 1.83 -18.91 -16.53
N GLY A 97 2.32 -19.99 -17.14
CA GLY A 97 2.30 -20.20 -18.60
C GLY A 97 3.55 -19.73 -19.34
N TRP A 98 4.41 -18.91 -18.73
CA TRP A 98 5.58 -18.33 -19.42
C TRP A 98 6.69 -19.35 -19.72
N ASP A 99 6.82 -20.38 -18.88
CA ASP A 99 7.81 -21.45 -19.05
C ASP A 99 7.22 -22.67 -19.80
N ASP A 100 5.90 -22.70 -20.02
CA ASP A 100 5.20 -23.84 -20.61
C ASP A 100 5.35 -23.88 -22.15
N GLU A 101 5.74 -22.77 -22.79
CA GLU A 101 5.97 -22.66 -24.24
C GLU A 101 7.28 -23.32 -24.73
N LEU A 102 8.20 -23.71 -23.84
CA LEU A 102 9.47 -24.35 -24.22
C LEU A 102 9.33 -25.81 -24.72
N GLU A 103 8.11 -26.38 -24.71
CA GLU A 103 7.83 -27.71 -25.27
C GLU A 103 7.04 -27.68 -26.60
N GLU A 104 6.61 -26.52 -27.11
CA GLU A 104 5.76 -26.40 -28.32
C GLU A 104 6.36 -25.46 -29.40
N ASP A 105 7.66 -25.58 -29.69
CA ASP A 105 8.33 -24.84 -30.79
C ASP A 105 8.08 -25.45 -32.20
N GLU A 106 6.81 -25.61 -32.63
CA GLU A 106 6.52 -25.93 -34.05
C GLU A 106 5.47 -25.04 -34.76
N ASP A 107 4.72 -24.14 -34.11
CA ASP A 107 3.64 -23.38 -34.78
C ASP A 107 3.65 -21.86 -34.56
N VAL A 108 4.82 -21.20 -34.70
CA VAL A 108 4.92 -19.72 -34.67
C VAL A 108 4.64 -19.12 -36.06
N GLY A 109 3.47 -19.40 -36.62
CA GLY A 109 3.03 -18.91 -37.94
C GLY A 109 1.90 -17.86 -37.91
N GLU A 110 1.15 -17.73 -36.81
CA GLU A 110 -0.15 -17.00 -36.84
C GLU A 110 -0.17 -15.66 -36.07
N ILE A 111 0.93 -15.22 -35.45
CA ILE A 111 0.94 -13.98 -34.65
C ILE A 111 1.26 -12.71 -35.48
N GLU A 112 1.72 -12.85 -36.73
CA GLU A 112 2.02 -11.70 -37.60
C GLU A 112 0.79 -10.93 -38.11
N GLU A 113 -0.43 -11.50 -38.09
CA GLU A 113 -1.63 -10.81 -38.60
C GLU A 113 -2.30 -9.84 -37.60
N GLY A 114 -2.01 -9.95 -36.30
CA GLY A 114 -2.65 -9.10 -35.28
C GLY A 114 -2.14 -7.65 -35.23
N VAL A 115 -0.91 -7.40 -35.69
CA VAL A 115 -0.21 -6.11 -35.49
C VAL A 115 -0.42 -5.13 -36.66
N GLN A 116 -0.98 -5.57 -37.80
CA GLN A 116 -1.24 -4.69 -38.95
C GLN A 116 -2.60 -3.97 -38.92
N SER A 117 -3.43 -4.20 -37.90
CA SER A 117 -4.78 -3.60 -37.79
C SER A 117 -4.83 -2.24 -37.05
N LEU A 118 -3.69 -1.74 -36.55
CA LEU A 118 -3.60 -0.45 -35.83
C LEU A 118 -2.88 0.62 -36.67
N ALA A 119 -3.30 0.80 -37.92
CA ALA A 119 -3.00 2.00 -38.70
C ALA A 119 -4.12 3.02 -38.51
N VAL A 120 -3.79 4.11 -37.82
CA VAL A 120 -4.67 5.26 -37.61
C VAL A 120 -4.68 6.09 -38.89
N ASP A 121 -5.73 5.98 -39.70
CA ASP A 121 -5.97 6.93 -40.79
C ASP A 121 -6.80 8.11 -40.28
N GLY A 122 -6.19 9.29 -40.32
CA GLY A 122 -6.89 10.55 -40.35
C GLY A 122 -7.13 10.96 -41.81
N GLU A 123 -8.32 11.46 -42.12
CA GLU A 123 -8.51 12.86 -42.52
C GLU A 123 -9.98 13.17 -42.89
N GLU A 124 -10.39 14.32 -42.36
CA GLU A 124 -11.27 15.36 -42.92
C GLU A 124 -12.74 15.12 -43.30
N ALA A 125 -13.50 16.13 -42.83
CA ALA A 125 -14.90 16.38 -43.07
C ALA A 125 -15.17 16.98 -44.46
N THR A 126 -16.38 16.78 -45.00
CA THR A 126 -17.37 17.86 -45.22
C THR A 126 -18.67 17.36 -45.89
N GLN A 127 -19.78 17.72 -45.24
CA GLN A 127 -21.07 18.21 -45.75
C GLN A 127 -21.84 17.51 -46.90
N GLY A 128 -23.10 17.19 -46.62
CA GLY A 128 -24.17 17.08 -47.61
C GLY A 128 -25.49 16.60 -47.00
N ALA A 129 -26.49 17.49 -46.96
CA ALA A 129 -27.75 17.36 -46.23
C ALA A 129 -28.86 16.60 -47.00
N GLY A 130 -29.89 16.14 -46.27
CA GLY A 130 -31.22 15.84 -46.80
C GLY A 130 -31.92 14.69 -46.07
N GLY A 131 -32.90 15.02 -45.21
CA GLY A 131 -33.71 14.03 -44.48
C GLY A 131 -34.97 13.58 -45.23
N GLU A 132 -35.55 12.46 -44.79
CA GLU A 132 -36.93 12.36 -44.26
C GLU A 132 -37.26 10.90 -43.83
N GLU A 133 -37.76 10.82 -42.61
CA GLU A 133 -38.72 9.91 -41.95
C GLU A 133 -38.80 8.37 -42.19
N ALA A 134 -38.77 7.70 -41.03
CA ALA A 134 -39.61 6.58 -40.56
C ALA A 134 -39.36 5.15 -41.06
N SER A 135 -38.85 4.28 -40.17
CA SER A 135 -39.63 3.20 -39.55
C SER A 135 -38.78 2.38 -38.57
N ASP A 136 -39.39 2.05 -37.42
CA ASP A 136 -38.93 1.08 -36.44
C ASP A 136 -38.82 -0.31 -37.07
N GLU A 137 -37.63 -0.92 -37.09
CA GLU A 137 -37.47 -2.37 -36.94
C GLU A 137 -36.18 -2.68 -36.18
N ALA A 138 -36.34 -3.46 -35.12
CA ALA A 138 -35.28 -3.94 -34.24
C ALA A 138 -34.35 -4.89 -34.99
N HIS A 139 -33.08 -4.53 -35.10
CA HIS A 139 -32.01 -5.45 -35.49
C HIS A 139 -31.29 -5.97 -34.25
N ASP A 140 -31.60 -7.23 -33.95
CA ASP A 140 -30.84 -8.13 -33.10
C ASP A 140 -29.47 -8.39 -33.76
N ALA A 141 -28.40 -7.95 -33.09
CA ALA A 141 -27.02 -8.29 -33.47
C ALA A 141 -26.47 -9.23 -32.39
N PRO A 142 -25.81 -10.35 -32.76
CA PRO A 142 -25.51 -11.43 -31.82
C PRO A 142 -24.56 -10.94 -30.73
N GLN A 143 -24.97 -11.14 -29.48
CA GLN A 143 -24.04 -11.15 -28.35
C GLN A 143 -23.13 -12.36 -28.54
N GLU A 144 -21.83 -12.15 -28.71
CA GLU A 144 -20.83 -13.18 -28.46
C GLU A 144 -20.98 -13.61 -26.99
N GLU A 145 -21.57 -14.78 -26.78
CA GLU A 145 -21.59 -15.47 -25.51
C GLU A 145 -20.15 -15.77 -25.10
N VAL A 146 -19.62 -14.96 -24.18
CA VAL A 146 -18.45 -15.32 -23.38
C VAL A 146 -18.84 -16.59 -22.62
N PRO A 147 -18.14 -17.73 -22.78
CA PRO A 147 -18.54 -18.94 -22.09
C PRO A 147 -18.38 -18.75 -20.58
N GLU A 148 -19.48 -18.88 -19.84
CA GLU A 148 -19.46 -19.04 -18.38
C GLU A 148 -18.61 -20.28 -18.06
N VAL A 149 -17.42 -20.06 -17.50
CA VAL A 149 -16.63 -21.14 -16.92
C VAL A 149 -17.38 -21.63 -15.68
N GLU A 150 -18.10 -22.75 -15.81
CA GLU A 150 -18.70 -23.44 -14.67
C GLU A 150 -17.62 -23.74 -13.61
N GLU A 151 -17.74 -23.16 -12.41
CA GLU A 151 -16.88 -23.49 -11.26
C GLU A 151 -17.07 -24.98 -10.89
N LYS A 152 -16.18 -25.86 -11.38
CA LYS A 152 -16.15 -27.29 -11.02
C LYS A 152 -16.05 -27.47 -9.50
N GLU A 153 -16.88 -28.35 -8.94
CA GLU A 153 -16.75 -28.76 -7.54
C GLU A 153 -15.40 -29.48 -7.33
N PRO A 154 -14.56 -29.02 -6.37
CA PRO A 154 -13.25 -29.61 -6.14
C PRO A 154 -13.37 -31.04 -5.59
N THR A 155 -12.45 -31.91 -5.99
CA THR A 155 -12.45 -33.31 -5.55
C THR A 155 -12.08 -33.43 -4.06
N THR A 156 -12.46 -34.54 -3.40
CA THR A 156 -12.09 -34.78 -1.99
C THR A 156 -10.58 -34.71 -1.76
N LYS A 157 -9.77 -35.10 -2.76
CA LYS A 157 -8.31 -35.03 -2.69
C LYS A 157 -7.80 -33.58 -2.70
N GLU A 158 -8.34 -32.72 -3.56
CA GLU A 158 -7.98 -31.31 -3.60
C GLU A 158 -8.34 -30.58 -2.30
N ILE A 159 -9.47 -30.95 -1.69
CA ILE A 159 -9.87 -30.39 -0.39
C ILE A 159 -8.91 -30.86 0.71
N ASP A 160 -8.49 -32.12 0.71
CA ASP A 160 -7.50 -32.64 1.66
C ASP A 160 -6.15 -31.91 1.52
N GLU A 161 -5.66 -31.76 0.29
CA GLU A 161 -4.43 -31.03 0.00
C GLU A 161 -4.50 -29.56 0.43
N ALA A 162 -5.64 -28.89 0.22
CA ALA A 162 -5.83 -27.51 0.67
C ALA A 162 -5.77 -27.40 2.20
N PHE A 163 -6.32 -28.36 2.94
CA PHE A 163 -6.24 -28.39 4.41
C PHE A 163 -4.82 -28.64 4.91
N GLU A 164 -4.05 -29.51 4.25
CA GLU A 164 -2.64 -29.73 4.56
C GLU A 164 -1.78 -28.49 4.26
N LYS A 165 -1.95 -27.92 3.07
CA LYS A 165 -1.25 -26.70 2.63
C LYS A 165 -1.58 -25.52 3.54
N ALA A 166 -2.83 -25.35 3.97
CA ALA A 166 -3.23 -24.29 4.90
C ALA A 166 -2.59 -24.48 6.28
N PHE A 167 -2.48 -25.71 6.76
CA PHE A 167 -1.77 -26.02 8.00
C PHE A 167 -0.26 -25.68 7.88
N LEU A 168 0.41 -26.10 6.81
CA LEU A 168 1.82 -25.77 6.55
C LEU A 168 2.03 -24.25 6.41
N TYR A 169 1.14 -23.54 5.71
CA TYR A 169 1.16 -22.09 5.60
C TYR A 169 1.17 -21.44 6.99
N SER A 170 0.28 -21.89 7.87
CA SER A 170 0.19 -21.33 9.22
C SER A 170 1.49 -21.48 10.02
N LEU A 171 2.20 -22.61 9.86
CA LEU A 171 3.49 -22.85 10.52
C LEU A 171 4.61 -22.02 9.92
N TYR A 172 4.66 -21.94 8.59
CA TYR A 172 5.59 -21.08 7.86
C TYR A 172 5.47 -19.63 8.31
N LYS A 173 4.23 -19.11 8.37
CA LYS A 173 3.94 -17.74 8.78
C LYS A 173 4.31 -17.48 10.23
N LEU A 174 3.99 -18.39 11.15
CA LEU A 174 4.37 -18.25 12.56
C LEU A 174 5.90 -18.17 12.72
N LYS A 175 6.64 -18.99 11.95
CA LYS A 175 8.11 -19.00 11.95
C LYS A 175 8.69 -17.68 11.41
N GLN A 176 8.08 -17.10 10.38
CA GLN A 176 8.49 -15.81 9.81
C GLN A 176 8.15 -14.63 10.73
N ASP A 177 6.95 -14.60 11.30
CA ASP A 177 6.47 -13.51 12.15
C ASP A 177 7.17 -13.50 13.52
N ASN A 178 7.54 -14.67 14.04
CA ASN A 178 8.11 -14.82 15.40
C ASN A 178 9.32 -15.80 15.42
N PRO A 179 10.45 -15.45 14.80
CA PRO A 179 11.61 -16.35 14.72
C PRO A 179 12.26 -16.67 16.08
N SER A 180 12.21 -15.73 17.03
CA SER A 180 12.90 -15.85 18.33
C SER A 180 11.99 -16.22 19.51
N ALA A 181 10.69 -16.36 19.30
CA ALA A 181 9.74 -16.71 20.36
C ALA A 181 9.69 -18.23 20.57
N THR A 182 9.47 -18.68 21.81
CA THR A 182 9.24 -20.09 22.11
C THR A 182 8.05 -20.61 21.29
N ASN A 183 8.26 -21.71 20.55
CA ASN A 183 7.28 -22.30 19.62
C ASN A 183 6.76 -21.32 18.55
N HIS A 184 7.57 -20.33 18.16
CA HIS A 184 7.22 -19.33 17.15
C HIS A 184 5.90 -18.58 17.43
N GLY A 185 5.59 -18.38 18.72
CA GLY A 185 4.36 -17.70 19.16
C GLY A 185 3.11 -18.58 19.19
N LEU A 186 3.21 -19.88 18.87
CA LEU A 186 2.09 -20.82 18.97
C LEU A 186 1.80 -21.18 20.43
N SER A 187 0.56 -20.94 20.86
CA SER A 187 0.09 -21.35 22.18
C SER A 187 -0.26 -22.86 22.18
N LEU A 188 0.62 -23.66 22.79
CA LEU A 188 0.41 -25.09 23.01
C LEU A 188 -0.14 -25.34 24.43
N PRO A 189 -1.06 -26.32 24.61
CA PRO A 189 -1.63 -27.21 23.60
C PRO A 189 -2.70 -26.54 22.71
N VAL A 190 -2.68 -26.84 21.40
CA VAL A 190 -3.68 -26.32 20.46
C VAL A 190 -4.93 -27.20 20.50
N GLN A 191 -6.08 -26.57 20.77
CA GLN A 191 -7.40 -27.21 20.76
C GLN A 191 -7.94 -27.36 19.31
N PRO A 192 -8.80 -28.36 19.04
CA PRO A 192 -9.41 -28.55 17.72
C PRO A 192 -10.07 -27.31 17.11
N SER A 193 -10.77 -26.52 17.92
CA SER A 193 -11.44 -25.28 17.48
C SER A 193 -10.44 -24.21 17.06
N ALA A 194 -9.37 -24.02 17.85
CA ALA A 194 -8.30 -23.08 17.55
C ALA A 194 -7.50 -23.49 16.31
N LEU A 195 -7.28 -24.80 16.10
CA LEU A 195 -6.65 -25.32 14.89
C LEU A 195 -7.43 -24.90 13.63
N ILE A 196 -8.74 -25.16 13.62
CA ILE A 196 -9.57 -24.78 12.46
C ILE A 196 -9.62 -23.26 12.30
N SER A 197 -10.00 -22.54 13.36
CA SER A 197 -10.29 -21.10 13.27
C SER A 197 -9.07 -20.22 13.04
N ASN A 198 -7.90 -20.57 13.60
CA ASN A 198 -6.72 -19.71 13.58
C ASN A 198 -5.64 -20.20 12.63
N MET A 199 -5.54 -21.51 12.40
CA MET A 199 -4.47 -22.09 11.58
C MET A 199 -4.97 -22.48 10.18
N ILE A 200 -6.14 -23.12 10.06
CA ILE A 200 -6.62 -23.61 8.75
C ILE A 200 -7.43 -22.56 8.02
N THR A 201 -8.58 -22.13 8.55
CA THR A 201 -9.54 -21.25 7.86
C THR A 201 -8.92 -19.97 7.30
N PRO A 202 -8.02 -19.26 8.01
CA PRO A 202 -7.40 -18.04 7.48
C PRO A 202 -6.43 -18.27 6.32
N HIS A 203 -5.96 -19.51 6.11
CA HIS A 203 -4.96 -19.86 5.12
C HIS A 203 -5.51 -20.79 4.03
N LEU A 204 -6.83 -20.94 3.90
CA LEU A 204 -7.44 -21.65 2.78
C LEU A 204 -7.57 -20.72 1.56
N PRO A 205 -7.34 -21.20 0.33
CA PRO A 205 -7.45 -20.42 -0.91
C PRO A 205 -8.93 -20.26 -1.34
N ILE A 206 -9.74 -19.53 -0.57
CA ILE A 206 -11.19 -19.37 -0.79
C ILE A 206 -11.54 -18.00 -1.37
N TYR A 207 -11.62 -17.88 -2.69
CA TYR A 207 -11.82 -16.60 -3.37
C TYR A 207 -13.29 -16.20 -3.53
N THR A 208 -14.22 -17.16 -3.48
CA THR A 208 -15.66 -16.93 -3.61
C THR A 208 -16.47 -17.55 -2.46
N ALA A 209 -17.68 -17.03 -2.22
CA ALA A 209 -18.58 -17.57 -1.20
C ALA A 209 -19.09 -18.99 -1.54
N LYS A 210 -19.14 -19.35 -2.83
CA LYS A 210 -19.45 -20.71 -3.30
C LYS A 210 -18.32 -21.68 -2.95
N GLN A 211 -17.06 -21.28 -3.19
CA GLN A 211 -15.89 -22.07 -2.80
C GLN A 211 -15.83 -22.37 -1.30
N ALA A 212 -16.26 -21.43 -0.46
CA ALA A 212 -16.28 -21.60 1.00
C ALA A 212 -17.14 -22.80 1.47
N GLN A 213 -18.15 -23.19 0.68
CA GLN A 213 -19.02 -24.33 0.98
C GLN A 213 -18.31 -25.67 0.73
N TYR A 214 -17.36 -25.70 -0.21
CA TYR A 214 -16.59 -26.89 -0.54
C TYR A 214 -15.46 -27.15 0.47
N TYR A 215 -14.77 -26.10 0.94
CA TYR A 215 -13.65 -26.21 1.88
C TYR A 215 -14.07 -26.34 3.34
N GLN A 216 -14.85 -27.39 3.64
CA GLN A 216 -15.26 -27.74 5.01
C GLN A 216 -14.63 -29.04 5.48
N ILE A 217 -14.33 -29.16 6.78
CA ILE A 217 -13.76 -30.38 7.38
C ILE A 217 -14.64 -31.64 7.21
N LYS A 218 -15.93 -31.47 6.89
CA LYS A 218 -16.85 -32.59 6.62
C LYS A 218 -16.70 -33.15 5.20
N LYS A 219 -16.13 -32.36 4.29
CA LYS A 219 -15.90 -32.70 2.87
C LYS A 219 -14.50 -33.27 2.61
N THR A 220 -13.61 -33.21 3.60
CA THR A 220 -12.32 -33.92 3.60
C THR A 220 -12.50 -35.42 3.79
N SER A 221 -11.49 -36.22 3.43
CA SER A 221 -11.49 -37.67 3.71
C SER A 221 -11.52 -38.00 5.20
N TRP A 222 -11.03 -37.09 6.05
CA TRP A 222 -11.02 -37.26 7.51
C TRP A 222 -12.40 -37.06 8.14
N LYS A 223 -13.30 -36.30 7.51
CA LYS A 223 -14.68 -35.99 7.96
C LYS A 223 -14.81 -35.26 9.32
N ASN A 224 -13.76 -35.24 10.15
CA ASN A 224 -13.72 -34.55 11.44
C ASN A 224 -12.29 -34.15 11.84
N VAL A 225 -12.19 -33.17 12.74
CA VAL A 225 -10.90 -32.59 13.19
C VAL A 225 -10.03 -33.62 13.93
N LYS A 226 -10.64 -34.53 14.71
CA LYS A 226 -9.91 -35.59 15.45
C LYS A 226 -9.12 -36.49 14.50
N LYS A 227 -9.71 -36.92 13.39
CA LYS A 227 -9.05 -37.74 12.37
C LYS A 227 -7.98 -36.95 11.62
N PHE A 228 -8.22 -35.67 11.35
CA PHE A 228 -7.23 -34.77 10.74
C PHE A 228 -5.99 -34.60 11.64
N ILE A 229 -6.17 -34.36 12.95
CA ILE A 229 -5.04 -34.25 13.89
C ILE A 229 -4.27 -35.57 13.97
N LYS A 230 -4.96 -36.72 14.01
CA LYS A 230 -4.30 -38.04 13.98
C LYS A 230 -3.57 -38.31 12.67
N TYR A 231 -4.04 -37.76 11.57
CA TYR A 231 -3.35 -37.81 10.29
C TYR A 231 -2.05 -37.00 10.32
N LEU A 232 -2.09 -35.75 10.81
CA LEU A 232 -0.88 -34.93 10.99
C LEU A 232 0.14 -35.58 11.94
N ASP A 233 -0.34 -36.26 12.98
CA ASP A 233 0.49 -37.03 13.91
C ASP A 233 1.17 -38.23 13.21
N LYS A 234 0.41 -38.95 12.37
CA LYS A 234 0.96 -40.03 11.54
C LYS A 234 2.01 -39.53 10.54
N GLN A 235 1.86 -38.31 10.02
CA GLN A 235 2.84 -37.64 9.17
C GLN A 235 4.04 -37.10 9.95
N ARG A 236 4.06 -37.23 11.28
CA ARG A 236 5.09 -36.71 12.21
C ARG A 236 5.23 -35.18 12.22
N LEU A 237 4.24 -34.46 11.71
CA LEU A 237 4.21 -32.99 11.72
C LEU A 237 3.79 -32.43 13.09
N VAL A 238 2.99 -33.18 13.85
CA VAL A 238 2.50 -32.79 15.17
C VAL A 238 2.55 -33.96 16.14
N LYS A 239 2.53 -33.67 17.43
CA LYS A 239 2.33 -34.67 18.49
C LYS A 239 0.97 -34.48 19.12
N SER A 240 0.08 -35.47 19.02
CA SER A 240 -1.28 -35.35 19.55
C SER A 240 -1.52 -36.19 20.82
N LYS A 241 -2.52 -35.78 21.63
CA LYS A 241 -3.00 -36.56 22.78
C LYS A 241 -4.51 -36.41 22.94
N ASP A 242 -5.19 -37.52 23.25
CA ASP A 242 -6.62 -37.52 23.56
C ASP A 242 -6.83 -37.05 25.01
N ARG A 243 -7.58 -35.96 25.19
CA ARG A 243 -8.01 -35.42 26.49
C ARG A 243 -9.48 -35.78 26.72
N ASN A 244 -9.76 -36.41 27.86
CA ASN A 244 -11.10 -36.83 28.28
C ASN A 244 -11.87 -37.69 27.25
N GLY A 245 -11.16 -38.41 26.37
CA GLY A 245 -11.71 -39.30 25.35
C GLY A 245 -12.39 -38.63 24.14
N GLN A 246 -12.85 -37.38 24.28
CA GLN A 246 -13.63 -36.69 23.25
C GLN A 246 -12.82 -35.71 22.40
N GLU A 247 -11.77 -35.07 22.95
CA GLU A 247 -11.00 -34.04 22.25
C GLU A 247 -9.55 -34.47 22.04
N THR A 248 -9.06 -34.44 20.80
CA THR A 248 -7.65 -34.68 20.47
C THR A 248 -6.95 -33.33 20.35
N VAL A 249 -5.97 -33.06 21.20
CA VAL A 249 -5.23 -31.78 21.21
C VAL A 249 -3.82 -31.98 20.67
N ILE A 250 -3.26 -30.93 20.08
CA ILE A 250 -1.86 -30.91 19.63
C ILE A 250 -0.99 -30.39 20.78
N LEU A 251 -0.01 -31.19 21.20
CA LEU A 251 0.92 -30.88 22.28
C LEU A 251 2.21 -30.25 21.78
N ASP A 252 2.62 -30.60 20.56
CA ASP A 252 3.88 -30.16 19.97
C ASP A 252 3.77 -30.17 18.44
N VAL A 253 4.57 -29.34 17.78
CA VAL A 253 4.59 -29.19 16.32
C VAL A 253 6.03 -29.11 15.84
N ASP A 254 6.36 -29.86 14.79
CA ASP A 254 7.68 -29.83 14.17
C ASP A 254 7.80 -28.69 13.15
N PHE A 255 8.37 -27.56 13.57
CA PHE A 255 8.65 -26.41 12.69
C PHE A 255 9.91 -26.57 11.83
N ASN A 256 10.67 -27.66 12.02
CA ASN A 256 11.88 -27.97 11.26
C ASN A 256 11.65 -29.07 10.22
N ASP A 257 10.41 -29.53 10.05
CA ASP A 257 10.05 -30.45 8.99
C ASP A 257 10.36 -29.83 7.61
N ARG A 258 10.87 -30.66 6.69
CA ARG A 258 11.22 -30.25 5.33
C ARG A 258 10.06 -29.56 4.61
N ARG A 259 8.82 -30.03 4.84
CA ARG A 259 7.61 -29.46 4.23
C ARG A 259 7.27 -28.06 4.72
N VAL A 260 7.72 -27.68 5.92
CA VAL A 260 7.56 -26.32 6.48
C VAL A 260 8.67 -25.40 5.98
N LEU A 261 9.89 -25.93 5.84
CA LEU A 261 11.06 -25.18 5.36
C LEU A 261 11.00 -24.85 3.86
N GLU A 262 10.57 -25.81 3.03
CA GLU A 262 10.45 -25.68 1.57
C GLU A 262 9.05 -25.15 1.15
N PHE A 263 8.22 -24.73 2.11
CA PHE A 263 6.86 -24.28 1.81
C PHE A 263 6.87 -22.95 1.04
N VAL A 264 6.18 -22.93 -0.11
CA VAL A 264 5.97 -21.71 -0.91
C VAL A 264 4.57 -21.15 -0.62
N PRO A 265 4.46 -19.96 0.00
CA PRO A 265 3.18 -19.34 0.30
C PRO A 265 2.40 -18.96 -0.96
N TYR A 266 1.14 -19.38 -1.06
CA TYR A 266 0.22 -18.97 -2.14
C TYR A 266 -0.63 -17.76 -1.73
N ARG A 267 -1.21 -17.05 -2.72
CA ARG A 267 -2.06 -15.88 -2.43
C ARG A 267 -3.28 -16.29 -1.60
N LEU A 268 -3.59 -15.48 -0.59
CA LEU A 268 -4.80 -15.62 0.21
C LEU A 268 -5.80 -14.52 -0.15
N PRO A 269 -7.10 -14.84 -0.23
CA PRO A 269 -8.16 -13.86 -0.41
C PRO A 269 -8.17 -12.81 0.72
N SER A 270 -8.55 -11.57 0.41
CA SER A 270 -8.66 -10.52 1.45
C SER A 270 -9.65 -10.95 2.54
N LYS A 271 -9.31 -10.67 3.81
CA LYS A 271 -10.05 -11.11 5.02
C LYS A 271 -11.55 -10.81 5.04
N ASN A 272 -12.05 -9.96 4.14
CA ASN A 272 -13.46 -9.62 4.01
C ASN A 272 -14.34 -10.74 3.41
N ALA A 273 -13.77 -11.75 2.74
CA ALA A 273 -14.55 -12.83 2.11
C ALA A 273 -15.02 -13.92 3.09
N VAL A 274 -14.30 -14.14 4.20
CA VAL A 274 -14.44 -15.36 5.02
C VAL A 274 -15.39 -15.17 6.22
N GLU A 275 -15.68 -13.94 6.64
CA GLU A 275 -16.54 -13.67 7.82
C GLU A 275 -18.05 -13.80 7.54
N SER A 276 -18.49 -13.95 6.29
CA SER A 276 -19.92 -14.01 5.93
C SER A 276 -20.52 -15.43 5.95
N ALA A 277 -19.74 -16.49 6.22
CA ALA A 277 -20.19 -17.87 6.06
C ALA A 277 -20.83 -18.53 7.31
N GLY A 278 -21.01 -17.79 8.42
CA GLY A 278 -21.26 -18.38 9.73
C GLY A 278 -22.65 -18.26 10.36
N LYS A 279 -23.66 -17.64 9.72
CA LYS A 279 -24.99 -17.45 10.35
C LYS A 279 -26.13 -17.98 9.48
N PRO A 280 -27.02 -18.85 10.01
CA PRO A 280 -28.22 -19.28 9.29
C PRO A 280 -29.19 -18.10 9.12
N ALA A 281 -29.75 -17.98 7.92
CA ALA A 281 -30.59 -16.88 7.49
C ALA A 281 -31.96 -16.87 8.17
N THR A 282 -32.37 -15.69 8.65
CA THR A 282 -33.79 -15.29 8.76
C THR A 282 -33.99 -14.04 7.89
N PRO A 283 -35.12 -13.93 7.17
CA PRO A 283 -35.23 -13.01 6.05
C PRO A 283 -35.57 -11.60 6.53
N ALA A 284 -34.70 -10.63 6.22
CA ALA A 284 -35.08 -9.23 6.20
C ALA A 284 -34.18 -8.47 5.20
N ASN A 285 -34.79 -8.16 4.06
CA ASN A 285 -34.45 -7.12 3.08
C ASN A 285 -33.15 -6.34 3.30
N ASN A 286 -32.16 -6.62 2.46
CA ASN A 286 -31.50 -5.59 1.68
C ASN A 286 -30.74 -6.23 0.52
N ALA A 287 -31.25 -6.02 -0.69
CA ALA A 287 -30.51 -6.25 -1.90
C ALA A 287 -29.28 -5.33 -1.91
N LYS A 288 -28.08 -5.93 -1.90
CA LYS A 288 -26.89 -5.33 -2.48
C LYS A 288 -26.28 -6.34 -3.43
N SER A 289 -26.57 -6.06 -4.70
CA SER A 289 -25.88 -6.53 -5.88
C SER A 289 -24.37 -6.49 -5.66
N ALA A 290 -23.76 -7.66 -5.76
CA ALA A 290 -22.37 -7.81 -6.11
C ALA A 290 -22.22 -7.44 -7.60
N SER A 291 -21.31 -6.52 -7.88
CA SER A 291 -20.61 -6.44 -9.15
C SER A 291 -19.13 -6.50 -8.81
N THR A 292 -18.51 -7.64 -9.08
CA THR A 292 -17.06 -7.81 -9.12
C THR A 292 -16.54 -7.06 -10.34
N ASP A 293 -16.15 -5.82 -10.12
CA ASP A 293 -14.96 -5.18 -10.70
C ASP A 293 -14.77 -3.82 -10.00
N SER A 294 -13.57 -3.26 -9.93
CA SER A 294 -13.32 -1.84 -9.56
C SER A 294 -13.44 -1.39 -8.08
N GLY A 295 -12.63 -1.95 -7.17
CA GLY A 295 -12.48 -1.39 -5.80
C GLY A 295 -11.53 -0.18 -5.73
N ASP A 296 -11.84 0.83 -4.90
CA ASP A 296 -10.90 1.92 -4.58
C ASP A 296 -9.74 1.39 -3.70
N PRO A 297 -8.47 1.46 -4.16
CA PRO A 297 -7.32 0.89 -3.45
C PRO A 297 -7.03 1.58 -2.12
N SER A 298 -7.57 2.78 -1.90
CA SER A 298 -7.44 3.48 -0.61
C SER A 298 -8.39 2.94 0.45
N VAL A 299 -9.39 2.12 0.10
CA VAL A 299 -10.35 1.58 1.06
C VAL A 299 -9.72 0.42 1.85
N GLY A 300 -9.75 0.53 3.18
CA GLY A 300 -9.13 -0.46 4.08
C GLY A 300 -7.66 -0.20 4.41
N GLN A 301 -7.04 0.84 3.84
CA GLN A 301 -5.67 1.21 4.21
C GLN A 301 -5.62 1.73 5.66
N THR A 302 -4.49 1.51 6.35
CA THR A 302 -4.22 2.13 7.66
C THR A 302 -3.07 3.11 7.53
N LEU A 303 -3.31 4.38 7.88
CA LEU A 303 -2.30 5.43 7.80
C LEU A 303 -1.85 5.84 9.21
N THR A 304 -0.54 6.02 9.37
CA THR A 304 0.03 6.62 10.58
C THR A 304 0.80 7.87 10.19
N VAL A 305 0.27 9.05 10.54
CA VAL A 305 0.97 10.32 10.37
C VAL A 305 1.81 10.60 11.61
N GLN A 306 3.12 10.75 11.44
CA GLN A 306 4.05 11.14 12.51
C GLN A 306 4.62 12.52 12.21
N THR A 307 4.70 13.36 13.24
CA THR A 307 5.38 14.67 13.19
C THR A 307 6.80 14.51 13.70
N LEU A 308 7.75 15.01 12.93
CA LEU A 308 9.17 15.04 13.25
C LEU A 308 9.65 16.50 13.28
N TYR A 309 10.75 16.73 13.97
CA TYR A 309 11.35 18.05 14.09
C TYR A 309 12.82 17.96 13.73
N ARG A 310 13.29 18.95 12.97
CA ARG A 310 14.69 19.07 12.59
C ARG A 310 15.25 20.36 13.20
N PRO A 311 16.30 20.28 14.04
CA PRO A 311 16.92 21.44 14.65
C PRO A 311 17.60 22.32 13.59
N THR A 312 17.63 23.64 13.83
CA THR A 312 18.39 24.58 13.00
C THR A 312 19.81 24.78 13.54
N ASN A 313 20.64 25.50 12.78
CA ASN A 313 22.01 25.85 13.15
C ASN A 313 22.11 26.63 14.47
N LYS A 314 21.01 27.21 14.96
CA LYS A 314 20.96 27.87 16.27
C LYS A 314 21.05 26.87 17.42
N LEU A 315 20.56 25.64 17.23
CA LEU A 315 20.51 24.60 18.26
C LEU A 315 21.66 23.58 18.15
N THR A 316 22.34 23.54 17.01
CA THR A 316 23.50 22.66 16.76
C THR A 316 24.81 23.44 16.86
N PRO A 317 25.87 22.92 17.51
CA PRO A 317 25.98 21.61 18.16
C PRO A 317 25.53 21.62 19.63
N THR A 318 25.04 22.74 20.15
CA THR A 318 24.89 22.98 21.59
C THR A 318 23.87 22.06 22.29
N ILE A 319 22.68 21.89 21.71
CA ILE A 319 21.63 21.00 22.24
C ILE A 319 21.56 19.71 21.41
N PHE A 320 21.76 19.82 20.09
CA PHE A 320 21.68 18.70 19.15
C PHE A 320 23.00 18.51 18.41
N PRO A 321 23.36 17.27 18.02
CA PRO A 321 24.56 17.02 17.24
C PRO A 321 24.50 17.72 15.88
N ALA A 322 25.65 18.17 15.39
CA ALA A 322 25.77 18.78 14.06
C ALA A 322 25.71 17.71 12.97
N LEU A 323 24.49 17.40 12.51
CA LEU A 323 24.23 16.45 11.43
C LEU A 323 23.80 17.16 10.16
N SER A 324 24.11 16.57 9.00
CA SER A 324 23.67 17.08 7.70
C SER A 324 22.14 17.16 7.60
N SER A 325 21.64 18.09 6.80
CA SER A 325 20.21 18.30 6.54
C SER A 325 19.51 17.08 5.95
N THR A 326 20.26 16.24 5.23
CA THR A 326 19.78 15.05 4.54
C THR A 326 19.91 13.78 5.37
N HIS A 327 20.56 13.84 6.53
CA HIS A 327 20.83 12.65 7.34
C HIS A 327 19.53 12.13 8.00
N PRO A 328 19.16 10.84 7.85
CA PRO A 328 17.91 10.30 8.40
C PRO A 328 17.77 10.45 9.93
N SER A 329 18.89 10.41 10.67
CA SER A 329 18.88 10.61 12.13
C SER A 329 18.80 12.07 12.57
N ASN A 330 18.74 13.03 11.65
CA ASN A 330 18.58 14.46 11.97
C ASN A 330 17.09 14.86 12.15
N TYR A 331 16.20 13.87 12.27
CA TYR A 331 14.77 14.06 12.48
C TYR A 331 14.35 13.43 13.81
N TYR A 332 13.82 14.26 14.69
CA TYR A 332 13.56 13.90 16.09
C TYR A 332 12.05 13.91 16.38
N LYS A 333 11.58 12.97 17.19
CA LYS A 333 10.24 13.02 17.77
C LYS A 333 10.22 13.93 18.99
N TYR A 334 9.03 14.29 19.45
CA TYR A 334 8.85 15.06 20.68
C TYR A 334 9.63 14.50 21.89
N THR A 335 9.60 13.17 22.05
CA THR A 335 10.31 12.45 23.12
C THR A 335 11.83 12.62 23.03
N ASP A 336 12.36 12.62 21.81
CA ASP A 336 13.79 12.70 21.57
C ASP A 336 14.28 14.12 21.85
N ILE A 337 13.51 15.14 21.46
CA ILE A 337 13.78 16.56 21.78
C ILE A 337 13.81 16.78 23.29
N SER A 338 12.82 16.23 24.01
CA SER A 338 12.77 16.32 25.48
C SER A 338 14.00 15.67 26.12
N THR A 339 14.46 14.54 25.57
CA THR A 339 15.65 13.80 26.05
C THR A 339 16.93 14.59 25.79
N HIS A 340 17.11 15.15 24.59
CA HIS A 340 18.25 15.99 24.26
C HIS A 340 18.29 17.27 25.10
N LEU A 341 17.13 17.87 25.36
CA LEU A 341 17.02 19.03 26.23
C LEU A 341 17.44 18.69 27.67
N ASP A 342 17.05 17.53 28.18
CA ASP A 342 17.48 17.06 29.51
C ASP A 342 18.98 16.83 29.59
N GLN A 343 19.57 16.18 28.59
CA GLN A 343 21.02 15.97 28.52
C GLN A 343 21.75 17.31 28.50
N TYR A 344 21.25 18.27 27.73
CA TYR A 344 21.79 19.62 27.72
C TYR A 344 21.72 20.26 29.11
N ILE A 345 20.56 20.27 29.76
CA ILE A 345 20.38 20.87 31.10
C ILE A 345 21.30 20.23 32.14
N GLN A 346 21.46 18.91 32.10
CA GLN A 346 22.30 18.15 33.05
C GLN A 346 23.81 18.36 32.83
N SER A 347 24.23 18.63 31.59
CA SER A 347 25.65 18.83 31.24
C SER A 347 26.17 20.25 31.54
N GLN A 348 25.30 21.20 31.88
CA GLN A 348 25.73 22.58 32.14
C GLN A 348 26.44 22.73 33.48
N ASN A 349 27.54 23.50 33.46
CA ASN A 349 28.28 23.91 34.65
C ASN A 349 28.52 25.43 34.59
N PRO A 350 27.98 26.24 35.51
CA PRO A 350 27.19 25.89 36.70
C PRO A 350 25.80 25.28 36.38
N PRO A 351 25.19 24.52 37.31
CA PRO A 351 23.88 23.91 37.10
C PRO A 351 22.80 24.96 36.82
N LEU A 352 22.01 24.74 35.76
CA LEU A 352 20.90 25.65 35.42
C LEU A 352 19.65 25.41 36.26
N VAL A 353 19.48 24.21 36.81
CA VAL A 353 18.29 23.84 37.58
C VAL A 353 18.35 24.50 38.95
N ASP A 354 17.26 25.18 39.34
CA ASP A 354 17.18 25.84 40.64
C ASP A 354 17.24 24.80 41.79
N PRO A 355 18.17 24.92 42.75
CA PRO A 355 18.30 23.97 43.86
C PRO A 355 17.03 23.84 44.71
N LYS A 356 16.22 24.90 44.79
CA LYS A 356 14.98 24.92 45.59
C LYS A 356 13.80 24.32 44.82
N ASN A 357 13.81 24.40 43.50
CA ASN A 357 12.73 23.88 42.67
C ASN A 357 13.26 23.31 41.35
N LYS A 358 13.27 21.98 41.26
CA LYS A 358 13.77 21.22 40.10
C LYS A 358 13.02 21.51 38.78
N ARG A 359 11.86 22.17 38.82
CA ARG A 359 11.08 22.54 37.62
C ARG A 359 11.54 23.86 36.99
N ILE A 360 12.30 24.67 37.73
CA ILE A 360 12.74 26.00 37.32
C ILE A 360 14.17 25.91 36.80
N ILE A 361 14.38 26.51 35.63
CA ILE A 361 15.66 26.59 34.93
C ILE A 361 16.06 28.06 34.88
N THR A 362 17.25 28.37 35.39
CA THR A 362 17.87 29.69 35.25
C THR A 362 18.45 29.83 33.86
N LEU A 363 18.19 30.96 33.21
CA LEU A 363 18.65 31.20 31.84
C LEU A 363 20.16 31.46 31.85
N ASN A 364 20.90 30.70 31.03
CA ASN A 364 22.28 31.03 30.70
C ASN A 364 22.34 31.96 29.47
N PRO A 365 23.52 32.50 29.13
CA PRO A 365 23.66 33.39 27.98
C PRO A 365 23.20 32.76 26.66
N TYR A 366 23.38 31.45 26.48
CA TYR A 366 22.94 30.75 25.28
C TYR A 366 21.41 30.71 25.16
N LEU A 367 20.70 30.26 26.20
CA LEU A 367 19.24 30.21 26.24
C LEU A 367 18.63 31.60 26.05
N ALA A 368 19.19 32.63 26.72
CA ALA A 368 18.73 34.00 26.59
C ALA A 368 18.96 34.58 25.19
N ASN A 369 20.16 34.44 24.64
CA ASN A 369 20.56 35.11 23.40
C ASN A 369 20.26 34.32 22.12
N THR A 370 19.85 33.05 22.23
CA THR A 370 19.58 32.19 21.06
C THR A 370 18.12 31.74 21.01
N ILE A 371 17.56 31.29 22.14
CA ILE A 371 16.21 30.72 22.19
C ILE A 371 15.16 31.79 22.46
N PHE A 372 15.37 32.64 23.48
CA PHE A 372 14.42 33.71 23.83
C PHE A 372 14.74 35.03 23.12
N THR A 373 14.87 34.97 21.79
CA THR A 373 15.25 36.13 20.97
C THR A 373 14.08 36.79 20.26
N SER A 374 12.87 36.23 20.37
CA SER A 374 11.71 36.78 19.67
C SER A 374 11.24 38.07 20.34
N SER A 375 10.64 38.95 19.53
CA SER A 375 9.98 40.16 20.05
C SER A 375 8.65 39.89 20.77
N SER A 376 8.28 38.60 20.92
CA SER A 376 7.10 38.16 21.67
C SER A 376 7.10 38.67 23.12
N ALA A 377 5.91 38.99 23.63
CA ALA A 377 5.72 39.39 25.02
C ALA A 377 6.19 38.29 26.00
N ASP A 378 6.00 37.03 25.64
CA ASP A 378 6.41 35.88 26.45
C ASP A 378 7.93 35.79 26.58
N ASP A 379 8.66 36.00 25.49
CA ASP A 379 10.14 36.00 25.47
C ASP A 379 10.69 37.16 26.31
N LYS A 380 10.14 38.37 26.14
CA LYS A 380 10.54 39.55 26.95
C LYS A 380 10.29 39.33 28.44
N SER A 381 9.15 38.74 28.79
CA SER A 381 8.81 38.44 30.19
C SER A 381 9.73 37.37 30.78
N THR A 382 10.12 36.38 29.99
CA THR A 382 11.02 35.29 30.39
C THR A 382 12.44 35.80 30.59
N LEU A 383 12.93 36.65 29.68
CA LEU A 383 14.20 37.34 29.80
C LEU A 383 14.26 38.24 31.05
N ALA A 384 13.20 39.02 31.30
CA ALA A 384 13.13 39.90 32.47
C ALA A 384 13.16 39.13 33.80
N ARG A 385 12.58 37.93 33.83
CA ARG A 385 12.62 37.04 35.00
C ARG A 385 13.94 36.27 35.15
N GLY A 386 14.70 36.11 34.07
CA GLY A 386 15.93 35.31 34.04
C GLY A 386 15.71 33.81 34.31
N LYS A 387 14.45 33.36 34.32
CA LYS A 387 14.04 32.00 34.71
C LYS A 387 12.91 31.51 33.82
N THR A 388 12.95 30.22 33.49
CA THR A 388 11.90 29.53 32.74
C THR A 388 11.58 28.18 33.37
N THR A 389 10.55 27.50 32.87
CA THR A 389 10.25 26.11 33.24
C THR A 389 10.73 25.17 32.15
N ARG A 390 10.99 23.91 32.52
CA ARG A 390 11.34 22.86 31.54
C ARG A 390 10.30 22.77 30.41
N ASP A 391 9.02 22.70 30.77
CA ASP A 391 7.93 22.58 29.81
C ASP A 391 7.81 23.83 28.93
N GLY A 392 8.00 25.02 29.51
CA GLY A 392 8.01 26.28 28.76
C GLY A 392 9.14 26.35 27.74
N LEU A 393 10.35 25.89 28.12
CA LEU A 393 11.49 25.83 27.21
C LEU A 393 11.27 24.81 26.08
N LEU A 394 10.75 23.62 26.40
CA LEU A 394 10.43 22.59 25.41
C LEU A 394 9.37 23.08 24.42
N LYS A 395 8.31 23.71 24.92
CA LYS A 395 7.25 24.33 24.10
C LYS A 395 7.84 25.39 23.18
N ARG A 396 8.70 26.28 23.71
CA ARG A 396 9.36 27.33 22.93
C ARG A 396 10.19 26.78 21.78
N LEU A 397 10.98 25.72 22.03
CA LEU A 397 11.79 25.07 21.00
C LEU A 397 10.94 24.53 19.85
N ILE A 398 9.80 23.93 20.16
CA ILE A 398 8.92 23.26 19.20
C ILE A 398 8.08 24.26 18.39
N GLU A 399 7.59 25.32 19.03
CA GLU A 399 6.74 26.33 18.39
C GLU A 399 7.51 27.31 17.50
N ASP A 400 8.81 27.51 17.75
CA ASP A 400 9.64 28.40 16.92
C ASP A 400 10.18 27.70 15.67
N HIS A 401 9.67 28.10 14.50
CA HIS A 401 10.21 27.61 13.23
C HIS A 401 11.66 28.01 12.95
N SER A 402 12.19 29.05 13.61
CA SER A 402 13.60 29.43 13.50
C SER A 402 14.53 28.57 14.36
N LEU A 403 13.99 27.83 15.34
CA LEU A 403 14.75 26.92 16.20
C LEU A 403 14.56 25.47 15.74
N MET A 404 13.32 25.06 15.46
CA MET A 404 12.99 23.72 14.96
C MET A 404 12.05 23.78 13.76
N THR A 405 12.44 23.09 12.70
CA THR A 405 11.63 22.97 11.48
C THR A 405 10.77 21.71 11.55
N ALA A 406 9.45 21.89 11.54
CA ALA A 406 8.50 20.79 11.56
C ALA A 406 8.52 20.03 10.21
N HIS A 407 8.47 18.72 10.30
CA HIS A 407 8.37 17.78 9.20
C HIS A 407 7.30 16.74 9.52
N TYR A 408 6.80 16.06 8.50
CA TYR A 408 5.85 14.98 8.67
C TYR A 408 6.21 13.78 7.81
N VAL A 409 5.79 12.61 8.27
CA VAL A 409 5.85 11.35 7.53
C VAL A 409 4.49 10.68 7.61
N ILE A 410 4.03 10.15 6.48
CA ILE A 410 2.81 9.34 6.40
C ILE A 410 3.27 7.92 6.13
N LEU A 411 3.11 7.04 7.13
CA LEU A 411 3.48 5.64 7.03
C LEU A 411 2.26 4.82 6.61
N ARG A 412 2.44 4.03 5.55
CA ARG A 412 1.49 3.00 5.11
C ARG A 412 1.73 1.69 5.90
N PRO A 413 0.80 0.71 5.82
CA PRO A 413 0.98 -0.55 6.54
C PRO A 413 2.33 -1.20 6.18
N GLY A 414 3.10 -1.60 7.18
CA GLY A 414 4.40 -2.26 7.00
C GLY A 414 5.61 -1.32 6.77
N GLN A 415 5.40 -0.01 6.57
CA GLN A 415 6.51 0.93 6.34
C GLN A 415 7.12 1.45 7.64
N THR A 416 8.46 1.57 7.64
CA THR A 416 9.21 2.18 8.74
C THR A 416 9.65 3.61 8.42
N LEU A 417 10.04 4.37 9.46
CA LEU A 417 10.48 5.76 9.32
C LEU A 417 11.73 5.93 8.43
N SER A 418 12.55 4.88 8.34
CA SER A 418 13.78 4.87 7.55
C SER A 418 13.53 4.72 6.04
N GLU A 419 12.39 4.14 5.65
CA GLU A 419 12.02 3.90 4.25
C GLU A 419 11.35 5.12 3.61
N VAL A 420 10.81 6.04 4.42
CA VAL A 420 10.03 7.17 3.93
C VAL A 420 10.73 8.49 4.24
N LYS A 421 11.04 9.25 3.20
CA LYS A 421 11.64 10.58 3.33
C LYS A 421 10.67 11.56 4.01
N PRO A 422 11.08 12.23 5.11
CA PRO A 422 10.27 13.27 5.75
C PRO A 422 9.99 14.44 4.81
N LYS A 423 8.73 14.89 4.79
CA LYS A 423 8.29 16.08 4.05
C LYS A 423 8.30 17.29 4.99
N ALA A 424 8.73 18.44 4.48
CA ALA A 424 8.78 19.67 5.26
C ALA A 424 7.37 20.22 5.53
N GLY A 425 7.19 20.81 6.72
CA GLY A 425 5.95 21.46 7.14
C GLY A 425 5.19 20.68 8.21
N ALA A 426 4.05 21.26 8.61
CA ALA A 426 3.12 20.63 9.54
C ALA A 426 2.47 19.38 8.92
N ALA A 427 2.01 18.48 9.78
CA ALA A 427 1.25 17.31 9.35
C ALA A 427 0.03 17.75 8.51
N PRO A 428 -0.16 17.21 7.30
CA PRO A 428 -1.24 17.60 6.42
C PRO A 428 -2.58 17.24 7.03
N LYS A 429 -3.61 17.99 6.66
CA LYS A 429 -5.00 17.73 7.01
C LYS A 429 -5.85 17.74 5.75
N VAL A 430 -6.86 16.90 5.70
CA VAL A 430 -7.94 17.00 4.72
C VAL A 430 -8.83 18.16 5.14
N ASN A 431 -9.05 19.09 4.23
CA ASN A 431 -9.88 20.25 4.52
C ASN A 431 -11.27 20.01 3.95
N VAL A 432 -12.29 20.27 4.78
CA VAL A 432 -13.70 20.14 4.43
C VAL A 432 -14.36 21.48 4.66
N ILE A 433 -14.84 22.13 3.60
CA ILE A 433 -15.62 23.37 3.69
C ILE A 433 -17.07 23.09 3.40
N LEU A 434 -17.95 23.67 4.21
CA LEU A 434 -19.36 23.80 3.87
C LEU A 434 -19.68 25.24 3.54
N GLU A 435 -20.23 25.47 2.36
CA GLU A 435 -20.62 26.80 1.90
C GLU A 435 -21.99 26.77 1.23
N ARG A 436 -22.60 27.95 1.10
CA ARG A 436 -23.85 28.12 0.36
C ARG A 436 -23.52 28.56 -1.07
N ARG A 437 -23.97 27.81 -2.07
CA ARG A 437 -23.72 28.10 -3.49
C ARG A 437 -24.71 29.12 -4.03
N THR A 438 -26.01 28.92 -3.77
CA THR A 438 -27.08 29.84 -4.20
C THR A 438 -28.29 29.66 -3.28
N GLY A 439 -28.77 30.75 -2.66
CA GLY A 439 -29.90 30.71 -1.74
C GLY A 439 -29.66 29.77 -0.54
N SER A 440 -30.57 28.81 -0.33
CA SER A 440 -30.48 27.81 0.75
C SER A 440 -29.64 26.58 0.39
N LYS A 441 -29.15 26.44 -0.85
CA LYS A 441 -28.40 25.27 -1.31
C LYS A 441 -26.99 25.26 -0.73
N THR A 442 -26.71 24.28 0.12
CA THR A 442 -25.37 24.02 0.66
C THR A 442 -24.59 23.08 -0.25
N VAL A 443 -23.27 23.22 -0.23
CA VAL A 443 -22.32 22.31 -0.87
C VAL A 443 -21.21 21.98 0.12
N THR A 444 -20.72 20.75 0.06
CA THR A 444 -19.57 20.26 0.82
C THR A 444 -18.40 20.11 -0.14
N LYS A 445 -17.30 20.80 0.15
CA LYS A 445 -16.05 20.73 -0.62
C LYS A 445 -14.98 20.04 0.20
N VAL A 446 -14.23 19.14 -0.43
CA VAL A 446 -13.11 18.44 0.22
C VAL A 446 -11.91 18.40 -0.71
N TRP A 447 -10.72 18.72 -0.18
CA TRP A 447 -9.47 18.71 -0.94
C TRP A 447 -8.29 18.29 -0.06
N ASN A 448 -7.11 18.15 -0.68
CA ASN A 448 -5.87 17.65 -0.05
C ASN A 448 -5.95 16.16 0.31
N LEU A 449 -6.59 15.37 -0.56
CA LEU A 449 -6.84 13.93 -0.39
C LEU A 449 -5.67 13.07 -0.87
N GLU A 450 -5.00 13.54 -1.92
CA GLU A 450 -3.91 12.88 -2.63
C GLU A 450 -2.69 12.67 -1.73
N VAL A 451 -2.48 13.59 -0.78
CA VAL A 451 -1.39 13.50 0.21
C VAL A 451 -1.54 12.23 1.07
N PHE A 452 -2.76 11.74 1.24
CA PHE A 452 -3.07 10.50 1.96
C PHE A 452 -3.23 9.29 1.03
N GLY A 453 -2.91 9.44 -0.26
CA GLY A 453 -3.10 8.38 -1.26
C GLY A 453 -4.56 8.09 -1.60
N ILE A 454 -5.48 9.01 -1.30
CA ILE A 454 -6.89 8.88 -1.67
C ILE A 454 -7.09 9.47 -3.05
N ILE A 455 -7.72 8.71 -3.94
CA ILE A 455 -8.03 9.13 -5.31
C ILE A 455 -9.34 9.94 -5.30
N PRO A 456 -9.32 11.24 -5.65
CA PRO A 456 -10.50 12.12 -5.60
C PRO A 456 -11.68 11.63 -6.45
N SER A 457 -11.41 11.11 -7.65
CA SER A 457 -12.43 10.60 -8.58
C SER A 457 -13.21 9.42 -7.98
N LEU A 458 -12.52 8.44 -7.40
CA LEU A 458 -13.16 7.28 -6.78
C LEU A 458 -13.94 7.65 -5.51
N LEU A 459 -13.42 8.61 -4.73
CA LEU A 459 -14.16 9.15 -3.59
C LEU A 459 -15.45 9.87 -4.06
N ALA A 460 -15.39 10.63 -5.15
CA ALA A 460 -16.54 11.32 -5.70
C ALA A 460 -17.64 10.33 -6.13
N GLU A 461 -17.30 9.27 -6.86
CA GLU A 461 -18.24 8.23 -7.27
C GLU A 461 -18.88 7.51 -6.07
N GLU A 462 -18.11 7.21 -5.02
CA GLU A 462 -18.65 6.62 -3.79
C GLU A 462 -19.63 7.58 -3.11
N LEU A 463 -19.28 8.85 -2.99
CA LEU A 463 -20.13 9.86 -2.37
C LEU A 463 -21.38 10.14 -3.19
N GLN A 464 -21.30 10.10 -4.52
CA GLN A 464 -22.46 10.23 -5.41
C GLN A 464 -23.49 9.14 -5.12
N LYS A 465 -23.03 7.87 -5.07
CA LYS A 465 -23.87 6.71 -4.81
C LYS A 465 -24.43 6.71 -3.38
N LYS A 466 -23.59 7.03 -2.38
CA LYS A 466 -24.01 7.00 -0.97
C LYS A 466 -24.93 8.15 -0.57
N CYS A 467 -24.69 9.34 -1.10
CA CYS A 467 -25.42 10.55 -0.74
C CYS A 467 -26.60 10.82 -1.67
N ALA A 468 -26.79 10.01 -2.73
CA ALA A 468 -27.75 10.25 -3.81
C ALA A 468 -27.72 11.71 -4.30
N SER A 469 -26.51 12.27 -4.41
CA SER A 469 -26.26 13.70 -4.63
C SER A 469 -25.27 13.88 -5.76
N SER A 470 -25.37 14.99 -6.50
CA SER A 470 -24.39 15.30 -7.55
C SER A 470 -23.01 15.57 -6.94
N THR A 471 -21.99 14.97 -7.53
CA THR A 471 -20.58 15.20 -7.18
C THR A 471 -19.79 15.65 -8.41
N SER A 472 -18.76 16.45 -8.19
CA SER A 472 -17.82 16.85 -9.26
C SER A 472 -16.41 16.93 -8.72
N VAL A 473 -15.42 16.63 -9.55
CA VAL A 473 -14.00 16.76 -9.21
C VAL A 473 -13.40 17.87 -10.06
N THR A 474 -12.83 18.88 -9.41
CA THR A 474 -12.22 20.04 -10.06
C THR A 474 -10.92 20.41 -9.37
N GLN A 475 -10.02 21.15 -10.02
CA GLN A 475 -8.84 21.71 -9.36
C GLN A 475 -9.24 22.54 -8.13
N ALA A 476 -8.59 22.29 -6.98
CA ALA A 476 -8.89 22.98 -5.74
C ALA A 476 -8.53 24.47 -5.81
N THR A 477 -9.47 25.32 -5.40
CA THR A 477 -9.32 26.79 -5.52
C THR A 477 -8.32 27.32 -4.49
N GLY A 478 -7.25 27.97 -4.96
CA GLY A 478 -6.20 28.51 -4.09
C GLY A 478 -5.16 27.49 -3.61
N ALA A 479 -5.25 26.24 -4.06
CA ALA A 479 -4.23 25.22 -3.83
C ALA A 479 -3.22 25.15 -5.01
N PRO A 480 -2.04 24.55 -4.82
CA PRO A 480 -1.10 24.30 -5.91
C PRO A 480 -1.74 23.49 -7.06
N LYS A 481 -1.29 23.73 -8.29
CA LYS A 481 -1.72 22.97 -9.47
C LYS A 481 -1.52 21.46 -9.21
N GLY A 482 -2.55 20.67 -9.51
CA GLY A 482 -2.56 19.21 -9.31
C GLY A 482 -3.28 18.74 -8.04
N VAL A 483 -3.61 19.64 -7.11
CA VAL A 483 -4.51 19.29 -5.98
C VAL A 483 -5.96 19.41 -6.43
N MET A 484 -6.69 18.31 -6.36
CA MET A 484 -8.11 18.25 -6.72
C MET A 484 -9.01 18.47 -5.50
N GLU A 485 -10.17 19.03 -5.78
CA GLU A 485 -11.28 19.24 -4.87
C GLU A 485 -12.47 18.42 -5.36
N VAL A 486 -13.06 17.64 -4.45
CA VAL A 486 -14.35 16.99 -4.64
C VAL A 486 -15.44 17.88 -4.07
N LEU A 487 -16.39 18.27 -4.90
CA LEU A 487 -17.58 18.98 -4.51
C LEU A 487 -18.75 18.01 -4.47
N VAL A 488 -19.51 18.04 -3.37
CA VAL A 488 -20.73 17.25 -3.16
C VAL A 488 -21.88 18.19 -2.84
N GLN A 489 -23.01 18.02 -3.51
CA GLN A 489 -24.21 18.80 -3.23
C GLN A 489 -24.81 18.42 -1.86
N GLY A 490 -25.18 19.42 -1.05
CA GLY A 490 -25.75 19.25 0.29
C GLY A 490 -24.74 19.29 1.43
N ASP A 491 -25.23 19.17 2.66
CA ASP A 491 -24.40 18.98 3.86
C ASP A 491 -24.16 17.47 4.06
N GLN A 492 -23.01 17.00 3.58
CA GLN A 492 -22.65 15.58 3.59
C GLN A 492 -21.49 15.27 4.53
N ARG A 493 -21.30 16.07 5.59
CA ARG A 493 -20.21 15.92 6.56
C ARG A 493 -20.07 14.50 7.11
N ARG A 494 -21.17 13.91 7.56
CA ARG A 494 -21.17 12.58 8.18
C ARG A 494 -20.81 11.47 7.19
N ALA A 495 -21.37 11.55 5.98
CA ALA A 495 -21.09 10.58 4.93
C ALA A 495 -19.62 10.67 4.47
N LEU A 496 -19.10 11.89 4.34
CA LEU A 496 -17.70 12.15 4.01
C LEU A 496 -16.75 11.65 5.10
N GLU A 497 -17.00 11.99 6.37
CA GLU A 497 -16.19 11.53 7.49
C GLU A 497 -16.15 9.99 7.55
N THR A 498 -17.30 9.33 7.36
CA THR A 498 -17.38 7.87 7.28
C THR A 498 -16.57 7.30 6.12
N ALA A 499 -16.60 7.96 4.94
CA ALA A 499 -15.85 7.54 3.76
C ALA A 499 -14.33 7.72 3.93
N LEU A 500 -13.89 8.79 4.60
CA LEU A 500 -12.49 9.08 4.89
C LEU A 500 -11.92 8.15 5.97
N VAL A 501 -12.70 7.84 7.02
CA VAL A 501 -12.30 6.89 8.06
C VAL A 501 -12.09 5.48 7.50
N ARG A 502 -12.93 5.04 6.56
CA ARG A 502 -12.74 3.77 5.84
C ARG A 502 -11.45 3.73 5.02
N ARG A 503 -10.89 4.89 4.68
CA ARG A 503 -9.62 5.05 3.95
C ARG A 503 -8.44 5.34 4.89
N GLY A 504 -8.58 5.04 6.17
CA GLY A 504 -7.49 5.11 7.14
C GLY A 504 -7.24 6.49 7.75
N LEU A 505 -8.07 7.49 7.46
CA LEU A 505 -7.92 8.82 8.08
C LEU A 505 -8.55 8.85 9.46
N ARG A 506 -7.83 9.44 10.41
CA ARG A 506 -8.36 9.76 11.73
C ARG A 506 -9.05 11.11 11.69
N THR A 507 -10.08 11.28 12.52
CA THR A 507 -10.85 12.53 12.64
C THR A 507 -9.98 13.75 12.95
N GLN A 508 -8.89 13.58 13.69
CA GLN A 508 -7.90 14.64 13.98
C GLN A 508 -7.19 15.21 12.74
N TRP A 509 -7.19 14.50 11.62
CA TRP A 509 -6.60 14.94 10.35
C TRP A 509 -7.64 15.51 9.39
N ILE A 510 -8.89 15.66 9.82
CA ILE A 510 -9.98 16.24 9.04
C ILE A 510 -10.29 17.61 9.68
N ASP A 511 -10.04 18.68 8.95
CA ASP A 511 -10.41 20.04 9.37
C ASP A 511 -11.74 20.44 8.71
N VAL A 512 -12.74 20.74 9.53
CA VAL A 512 -14.10 21.01 9.06
C VAL A 512 -14.47 22.45 9.34
N VAL A 513 -14.62 23.25 8.28
CA VAL A 513 -14.99 24.66 8.34
C VAL A 513 -16.40 24.87 7.80
N ASP A 514 -17.32 25.25 8.68
CA ASP A 514 -18.71 25.53 8.33
C ASP A 514 -18.92 27.04 8.09
N LYS A 515 -18.97 27.46 6.83
CA LYS A 515 -19.26 28.85 6.43
C LYS A 515 -20.76 29.12 6.30
N THR A 516 -21.63 28.13 6.53
CA THR A 516 -23.08 28.30 6.42
C THR A 516 -23.70 28.98 7.64
N LYS A 517 -22.98 28.96 8.78
CA LYS A 517 -23.35 29.66 10.02
C LYS A 517 -22.68 31.03 10.06
N LYS A 518 -23.39 32.06 10.52
CA LYS A 518 -22.80 33.38 10.76
C LYS A 518 -21.63 33.22 11.75
N LYS A 519 -20.45 33.75 11.40
CA LYS A 519 -19.32 33.86 12.33
C LYS A 519 -19.81 34.57 13.60
N LYS A 520 -19.74 33.89 14.74
CA LYS A 520 -19.89 34.52 16.06
C LYS A 520 -18.59 35.18 16.44
#